data_AF-A0A2A5M3I1-F1
#
_entry.id   AF-A0A2A5M3I1-F1
#
_cell.length_a   1.000
_cell.length_b   1.000
_cell.length_c   1.000
_cell.angle_alpha   90.00
_cell.angle_beta   90.00
_cell.angle_gamma   90.00
#
_symmetry.space_group_name_H-M   'P 1'
#
loop_
_entity.id
_entity.type
_entity.pdbx_description
1 polymer ?
#
loop_
_entity_poly.entity_id
_entity_poly.type
_entity_poly.pdbx_seq_one_letter_code
_entity_poly.pdbx_strand_id
1 'polypeptide(L)'
;MKFCKKCVMPDTKPDLHFDEDGVCDACHSQEAKNQKINWQEREKEFFELVKKYKKHPVYDCVIGVSGGKDSTFQVVKMLELGLNPLCVCFEPSVPTKIGRKNLDNLNHLGVDL
;
A
#
# COMPACT_ATOMS: atom_id res chain seq x y z
N MET A 1 30.77 11.33 -2.25
CA MET A 1 29.31 11.40 -2.24
C MET A 1 28.85 11.68 -3.66
N LYS A 2 28.08 10.76 -4.21
CA LYS A 2 27.50 10.85 -5.55
C LYS A 2 26.00 11.09 -5.43
N PHE A 3 25.42 11.79 -6.39
CA PHE A 3 23.98 12.07 -6.44
C PHE A 3 23.40 11.52 -7.73
N CYS A 4 22.19 10.96 -7.63
CA CYS A 4 21.49 10.46 -8.80
C CYS A 4 21.20 11.62 -9.75
N LYS A 5 21.62 11.50 -11.01
CA LYS A 5 21.41 12.56 -12.02
C LYS A 5 19.93 12.86 -12.28
N LYS A 6 19.02 11.91 -12.01
CA LYS A 6 17.57 12.07 -12.22
C LYS A 6 16.82 12.60 -10.99
N CYS A 7 17.09 12.07 -9.79
CA CYS A 7 16.27 12.34 -8.60
C CYS A 7 17.02 13.00 -7.43
N VAL A 8 18.29 13.37 -7.62
CA VAL A 8 19.16 14.00 -6.61
C VAL A 8 19.31 13.23 -5.29
N MET A 9 18.95 11.95 -5.26
CA MET A 9 19.16 11.09 -4.09
C MET A 9 20.65 10.78 -3.93
N PRO A 10 21.24 10.91 -2.71
CA PRO A 10 22.64 10.62 -2.47
C PRO A 10 22.92 9.11 -2.36
N ASP A 11 24.16 8.72 -2.64
CA ASP A 11 24.70 7.36 -2.43
C ASP A 11 24.81 6.94 -0.96
N THR A 12 24.54 7.85 -0.02
CA THR A 12 24.45 7.55 1.41
C THR A 12 23.12 6.92 1.81
N LYS A 13 22.12 6.89 0.92
CA LYS A 13 20.86 6.17 1.17
C LYS A 13 21.15 4.66 1.18
N PRO A 14 20.78 3.94 2.26
CA PRO A 14 20.93 2.48 2.30
C PRO A 14 20.21 1.80 1.13
N ASP A 15 20.84 0.75 0.61
CA ASP A 15 20.33 -0.10 -0.47
C ASP A 15 20.00 0.65 -1.77
N LEU A 16 20.71 1.74 -2.08
CA LEU A 16 20.56 2.49 -3.32
C LEU A 16 21.78 2.29 -4.23
N HIS A 17 21.59 1.61 -5.36
CA HIS A 17 22.67 1.32 -6.30
C HIS A 17 22.60 2.23 -7.52
N PHE A 18 23.77 2.59 -8.04
CA PHE A 18 23.93 3.47 -9.19
C PHE A 18 24.49 2.66 -10.36
N ASP A 19 23.99 2.94 -11.57
CA ASP A 19 24.59 2.45 -12.80
C ASP A 19 25.81 3.29 -13.22
N GLU A 20 26.42 2.91 -14.35
CA GLU A 20 27.56 3.62 -14.93
C GLU A 20 27.22 5.06 -15.37
N ASP A 21 25.96 5.31 -15.71
CA ASP A 21 25.45 6.63 -16.09
C ASP A 21 25.18 7.54 -14.88
N GLY A 22 25.27 7.01 -13.65
CA GLY A 22 25.01 7.75 -12.41
C GLY A 22 23.51 7.93 -12.10
N VAL A 23 22.67 7.01 -12.58
CA VAL A 23 21.23 6.92 -12.27
C VAL A 23 20.99 5.81 -11.27
N CYS A 24 20.16 6.06 -10.25
CA CYS A 24 19.86 5.06 -9.23
C CYS A 24 18.81 4.04 -9.66
N ASP A 25 18.89 2.83 -9.11
CA ASP A 25 17.92 1.73 -9.27
C ASP A 25 16.46 2.13 -9.00
N ALA A 26 16.20 3.03 -8.06
CA ALA A 26 14.85 3.56 -7.79
C ALA A 26 14.29 4.35 -9.00
N CYS A 27 15.12 5.12 -9.70
CA CYS A 27 14.70 5.82 -10.91
C CYS A 27 14.41 4.83 -12.04
N HIS A 28 15.24 3.79 -12.19
CA HIS A 28 15.01 2.71 -13.17
C HIS A 28 13.73 1.95 -12.87
N SER A 29 13.45 1.65 -11.60
CA SER A 29 12.20 1.02 -11.17
C SER A 29 10.99 1.89 -11.51
N GLN A 30 11.06 3.20 -11.27
CA GLN A 30 9.99 4.13 -11.60
C GLN A 30 9.76 4.21 -13.12
N GLU A 31 10.83 4.25 -13.91
CA GLU A 31 10.74 4.26 -15.36
C GLU A 31 10.13 2.97 -15.91
N ALA A 32 10.58 1.81 -15.41
CA ALA A 32 10.01 0.52 -15.77
C ALA A 32 8.52 0.45 -15.40
N LYS A 33 8.12 0.95 -14.22
CA LYS A 33 6.71 1.04 -13.83
C LYS A 33 5.90 1.90 -14.79
N ASN A 34 6.42 3.05 -15.23
CA ASN A 34 5.68 3.96 -16.09
C ASN A 34 5.61 3.50 -17.56
N GLN A 35 6.65 2.82 -18.05
CA GLN A 35 6.78 2.50 -19.48
C GLN A 35 6.47 1.04 -19.81
N LYS A 36 6.70 0.10 -18.89
CA LYS A 36 6.60 -1.34 -19.15
C LYS A 36 5.34 -1.98 -18.55
N ILE A 37 4.71 -1.34 -17.57
CA ILE A 37 3.49 -1.87 -16.94
C ILE A 37 2.27 -1.22 -17.59
N ASN A 38 1.41 -2.07 -18.14
CA ASN A 38 0.09 -1.64 -18.59
C ASN A 38 -0.85 -1.48 -17.39
N TRP A 39 -0.86 -0.30 -16.77
CA TRP A 39 -1.66 -0.03 -15.57
C TRP A 39 -3.17 -0.18 -15.80
N GLN A 40 -3.66 0.09 -17.01
CA GLN A 40 -5.07 -0.08 -17.36
C GLN A 40 -5.48 -1.56 -17.36
N GLU A 41 -4.59 -2.43 -17.85
CA GLU A 41 -4.81 -3.88 -17.80
C GLU A 41 -4.73 -4.43 -16.38
N ARG A 42 -3.73 -3.99 -15.60
CA ARG A 42 -3.61 -4.36 -14.17
C ARG A 42 -4.81 -3.92 -13.34
N GLU A 43 -5.36 -2.75 -13.64
CA GLU A 43 -6.59 -2.26 -13.01
C GLU A 43 -7.80 -3.13 -13.37
N LYS A 44 -7.96 -3.52 -14.63
CA LYS A 44 -9.00 -4.45 -15.06
C LYS A 44 -8.88 -5.80 -14.35
N GLU A 45 -7.68 -6.39 -14.31
CA GLU A 45 -7.42 -7.64 -13.59
C GLU A 45 -7.81 -7.54 -12.12
N PHE A 46 -7.48 -6.42 -11.46
CA PHE A 46 -7.84 -6.17 -10.08
C PHE A 46 -9.36 -6.06 -9.88
N PHE A 47 -10.08 -5.33 -10.73
CA PHE A 47 -11.55 -5.25 -10.62
C PHE A 47 -12.25 -6.58 -10.89
N GLU A 48 -11.74 -7.40 -11.80
CA GLU A 48 -12.26 -8.75 -12.00
C GLU A 48 -12.04 -9.65 -10.76
N LEU A 49 -10.91 -9.51 -10.08
CA LEU A 49 -10.68 -10.18 -8.79
C LEU A 49 -11.68 -9.69 -7.74
N VAL A 50 -11.85 -8.38 -7.58
CA VAL A 50 -12.81 -7.80 -6.63
C VAL A 50 -14.22 -8.35 -6.89
N LYS A 51 -14.68 -8.30 -8.14
CA LYS A 51 -15.99 -8.82 -8.54
C LYS A 51 -16.14 -10.32 -8.27
N LYS A 52 -15.06 -11.09 -8.45
CA LYS A 52 -15.05 -12.54 -8.22
C LYS A 52 -15.25 -12.89 -6.75
N TYR A 53 -14.67 -12.12 -5.83
CA TYR A 53 -14.62 -12.44 -4.40
C TYR A 53 -15.63 -11.67 -3.53
N LYS A 54 -16.17 -10.55 -4.00
CA LYS A 54 -17.26 -9.79 -3.35
C LYS A 54 -18.58 -10.55 -3.37
N LYS A 55 -18.71 -11.58 -2.52
CA LYS A 55 -19.86 -12.51 -2.51
C LYS A 55 -20.33 -12.92 -1.12
N HIS A 56 -19.45 -12.91 -0.13
CA HIS A 56 -19.78 -13.39 1.20
C HIS A 56 -20.68 -12.37 1.93
N PRO A 57 -21.73 -12.80 2.65
CA PRO A 57 -22.72 -11.89 3.21
C PRO A 57 -22.24 -11.10 4.43
N VAL A 58 -21.19 -11.58 5.09
CA VAL A 58 -20.60 -10.92 6.27
C VAL A 58 -19.30 -10.23 5.90
N TYR A 59 -18.20 -10.97 5.73
CA TYR A 59 -16.93 -10.40 5.24
C TYR A 59 -16.48 -11.06 3.95
N ASP A 60 -16.13 -10.27 2.95
CA ASP A 60 -15.72 -10.72 1.62
C ASP A 60 -14.22 -10.51 1.34
N CYS A 61 -13.51 -9.86 2.26
CA CYS A 61 -12.05 -9.87 2.31
C CYS A 61 -11.52 -9.73 3.74
N VAL A 62 -10.21 -9.96 3.93
CA VAL A 62 -9.50 -9.79 5.20
C VAL A 62 -8.34 -8.82 4.97
N ILE A 63 -8.18 -7.85 5.86
CA ILE A 63 -7.09 -6.87 5.79
C ILE A 63 -6.34 -6.85 7.13
N GLY A 64 -5.05 -7.15 7.09
CA GLY A 64 -4.17 -6.92 8.23
C GLY A 64 -3.92 -5.42 8.40
N VAL A 65 -4.24 -4.86 9.56
CA VAL A 65 -4.05 -3.42 9.82
C VAL A 65 -3.18 -3.15 11.03
N SER A 66 -2.38 -2.10 10.95
CA SER A 66 -1.46 -1.66 12.02
C SER A 66 -1.78 -0.27 12.56
N GLY A 67 -2.78 0.42 11.98
CA GLY A 67 -3.01 1.85 12.17
C GLY A 67 -2.03 2.73 11.39
N GLY A 68 -1.19 2.14 10.54
CA GLY A 68 -0.32 2.85 9.61
C GLY A 68 -1.04 3.28 8.33
N LYS A 69 -0.48 4.29 7.66
CA LYS A 69 -1.07 4.88 6.44
C LYS A 69 -1.36 3.86 5.33
N ASP A 70 -0.49 2.86 5.17
CA ASP A 70 -0.56 1.93 4.04
C ASP A 70 -1.73 0.94 4.23
N SER A 71 -1.89 0.39 5.44
CA SER A 71 -3.05 -0.43 5.78
C SER A 71 -4.36 0.38 5.79
N THR A 72 -4.32 1.64 6.24
CA THR A 72 -5.49 2.52 6.20
C THR A 72 -5.93 2.77 4.76
N PHE A 73 -5.00 3.02 3.86
CA PHE A 73 -5.31 3.20 2.43
C PHE A 73 -5.94 1.94 1.84
N GLN A 74 -5.45 0.74 2.18
CA GLN A 74 -6.05 -0.52 1.73
C GLN A 74 -7.50 -0.65 2.18
N VAL A 75 -7.80 -0.35 3.45
CA VAL A 75 -9.17 -0.38 3.98
C VAL A 75 -10.07 0.60 3.22
N VAL A 76 -9.66 1.87 3.13
CA VAL A 76 -10.42 2.90 2.41
C VAL A 76 -10.67 2.48 0.97
N LYS A 77 -9.66 1.90 0.28
CA LYS A 77 -9.80 1.45 -1.09
C LYS A 77 -10.78 0.29 -1.26
N MET A 78 -10.80 -0.66 -0.32
CA MET A 78 -11.78 -1.75 -0.37
C MET A 78 -13.20 -1.25 -0.11
N LEU A 79 -13.38 -0.29 0.80
CA LEU A 79 -14.66 0.36 1.06
C LEU A 79 -15.17 1.16 -0.15
N GLU A 80 -14.30 1.89 -0.86
CA GLU A 80 -14.65 2.58 -2.12
C GLU A 80 -15.19 1.62 -3.20
N LEU A 81 -14.69 0.38 -3.21
CA LEU A 81 -15.13 -0.68 -4.12
C LEU A 81 -16.33 -1.48 -3.55
N GLY A 82 -16.79 -1.07 -2.37
CA GLY A 82 -17.93 -1.61 -1.64
C GLY A 82 -17.72 -3.04 -1.15
N LEU A 83 -16.49 -3.50 -0.95
CA LEU A 83 -16.26 -4.75 -0.20
C LEU A 83 -16.53 -4.52 1.28
N ASN A 84 -16.83 -5.59 2.00
CA ASN A 84 -16.89 -5.57 3.47
C ASN A 84 -15.67 -6.31 4.07
N PRO A 85 -14.60 -5.61 4.50
CA PRO A 85 -13.41 -6.24 5.05
C PRO A 85 -13.58 -6.58 6.54
N LEU A 86 -13.10 -7.76 6.92
CA LEU A 86 -12.70 -8.03 8.31
C LEU A 86 -11.28 -7.49 8.52
N CYS A 87 -11.12 -6.46 9.36
CA CYS A 87 -9.81 -5.97 9.70
C CYS A 87 -9.23 -6.77 10.87
N VAL A 88 -7.94 -7.08 10.79
CA VAL A 88 -7.25 -7.85 11.83
C VAL A 88 -6.00 -7.09 12.26
N CYS A 89 -5.95 -6.69 13.53
CA CYS A 89 -4.77 -6.06 14.10
C CYS A 89 -3.98 -7.05 14.96
N PHE A 90 -2.67 -7.13 14.71
CA PHE A 90 -1.74 -7.66 15.71
C PHE A 90 -1.27 -6.50 16.59
N GLU A 91 -1.86 -6.35 17.77
CA GLU A 91 -1.58 -5.20 18.63
C GLU A 91 -0.11 -5.25 19.10
N PRO A 92 0.64 -4.14 18.95
CA PRO A 92 2.01 -4.08 19.42
C PRO A 92 2.05 -4.17 20.95
N SER A 93 3.09 -4.82 21.48
CA SER A 93 3.31 -4.95 22.93
C SER A 93 3.40 -3.62 23.67
N VAL A 94 3.79 -2.54 22.96
CA VAL A 94 3.78 -1.16 23.45
C VAL A 94 3.01 -0.28 22.47
N PRO A 95 1.69 -0.14 22.64
CA PRO A 95 0.88 0.68 21.76
C PRO A 95 1.10 2.17 22.02
N THR A 96 1.14 2.95 20.94
CA THR A 96 1.20 4.42 21.03
C THR A 96 -0.21 5.01 21.02
N LYS A 97 -0.37 6.20 21.62
CA LYS A 97 -1.65 6.93 21.60
C LYS A 97 -2.13 7.20 20.16
N ILE A 98 -1.21 7.53 19.25
CA ILE A 98 -1.52 7.80 17.85
C ILE A 98 -1.92 6.52 17.13
N GLY A 99 -1.21 5.41 17.34
CA GLY A 99 -1.55 4.12 16.74
C GLY A 99 -2.97 3.67 17.12
N ARG A 100 -3.32 3.77 18.40
CA ARG A 100 -4.69 3.49 18.87
C ARG A 100 -5.73 4.38 18.21
N LYS A 101 -5.50 5.70 18.19
CA LYS A 101 -6.40 6.65 17.51
C LYS A 101 -6.58 6.31 16.02
N ASN A 102 -5.53 5.87 15.33
CA ASN A 102 -5.63 5.50 13.93
C ASN A 102 -6.44 4.21 13.71
N LEU A 103 -6.33 3.24 14.62
CA LEU A 103 -7.18 2.03 14.62
C LEU A 103 -8.63 2.37 14.93
N ASP A 104 -8.88 3.23 15.93
CA ASP A 104 -10.24 3.70 16.26
C ASP A 104 -10.88 4.45 15.08
N ASN A 105 -10.10 5.23 14.33
CA ASN A 105 -10.59 5.88 13.12
C ASN A 105 -11.02 4.87 12.05
N LEU A 106 -10.34 3.72 11.93
CA LEU A 106 -10.78 2.66 11.02
C LEU A 106 -12.13 2.10 11.46
N ASN A 107 -12.31 1.80 12.75
CA ASN A 107 -13.60 1.38 13.30
C ASN A 107 -14.73 2.38 13.00
N HIS A 108 -14.45 3.68 13.10
CA HIS A 108 -15.43 4.71 12.75
C HIS A 108 -15.77 4.80 11.25
N LEU A 109 -14.99 4.19 10.36
CA LEU A 109 -15.34 4.03 8.94
C LEU A 109 -16.32 2.87 8.70
N GLY A 110 -16.71 2.15 9.75
CA GLY A 110 -17.70 1.06 9.68
C GLY A 110 -17.10 -0.30 9.36
N VAL A 111 -15.80 -0.50 9.59
CA VAL A 111 -15.17 -1.82 9.51
C VAL A 111 -15.01 -2.42 10.90
N ASP A 112 -15.06 -3.75 10.98
CA ASP A 112 -14.80 -4.48 12.21
C ASP A 112 -13.30 -4.73 12.36
N LEU A 113 -12.75 -4.48 13.56
CA LEU A 113 -11.34 -4.60 13.95
C LEU A 113 -11.16 -5.21 15.34
#